data_AF-A0A7W7WBM6-F1
#
_entry.id   AF-A0A7W7WBM6-F1
#
_cell.length_a   1.000
_cell.length_b   1.000
_cell.length_c   1.000
_cell.angle_alpha   90.00
_cell.angle_beta   90.00
_cell.angle_gamma   90.00
#
_symmetry.space_group_name_H-M   'P 1'
#
loop_
_entity.id
_entity.type
_entity.pdbx_description
1 polymer ?
#
loop_
_entity_poly.entity_id
_entity_poly.type
_entity_poly.pdbx_seq_one_letter_code
_entity_poly.pdbx_strand_id
1 'polypeptide(L)'
;MITTRDQREYTLTRSHQAPDQHLQDETISLVARFGGIPLQRQRMAAIIDRQPVRVDYPRKELIKRLLADTCELCQRTDNIQVHHVRKLADLARPGQHQPVWMRAMAKRRRKSLVVCDACHAHIHAGQSAAPLTQ
;
A
#
# COMPACT_ATOMS: atom_id res chain seq x y z
N MET A 1 36.02 -86.25 13.77
CA MET A 1 36.69 -84.95 13.92
C MET A 1 35.76 -83.87 13.41
N ILE A 2 35.31 -83.05 14.36
CA ILE A 2 34.71 -81.70 14.31
C ILE A 2 34.16 -81.21 12.97
N THR A 3 32.84 -81.07 12.91
CA THR A 3 32.22 -79.81 12.44
C THR A 3 30.83 -79.67 13.04
N THR A 4 30.74 -78.77 14.00
CA THR A 4 29.54 -78.21 14.60
C THR A 4 28.82 -77.30 13.62
N ARG A 5 27.50 -77.40 13.52
CA ARG A 5 26.67 -76.23 13.19
C ARG A 5 25.33 -76.35 13.91
N ASP A 6 25.28 -75.63 15.01
CA ASP A 6 24.13 -75.48 15.88
C ASP A 6 22.97 -74.82 15.12
N GLN A 7 21.80 -75.44 15.23
CA GLN A 7 20.51 -74.94 14.77
C GLN A 7 19.67 -74.75 16.01
N ARG A 8 19.14 -73.52 16.22
CA ARG A 8 18.04 -73.07 17.11
C ARG A 8 18.43 -71.66 17.61
N GLU A 9 17.59 -70.64 17.67
CA GLU A 9 16.14 -70.54 17.68
C GLU A 9 15.75 -69.13 17.22
N TYR A 10 14.72 -69.07 16.39
CA TYR A 10 14.09 -67.87 15.88
C TYR A 10 13.02 -67.43 16.90
N THR A 11 13.32 -66.46 17.75
CA THR A 11 12.29 -65.82 18.58
C THR A 11 11.76 -64.57 17.88
N LEU A 12 10.59 -64.73 17.27
CA LEU A 12 9.66 -63.67 16.96
C LEU A 12 9.27 -62.92 18.25
N THR A 13 9.44 -61.61 18.27
CA THR A 13 8.63 -60.73 19.13
C THR A 13 8.27 -59.45 18.38
N ARG A 14 7.11 -59.55 17.72
CA ARG A 14 6.05 -58.56 17.52
C ARG A 14 6.30 -57.16 18.11
N SER A 15 6.37 -56.19 17.19
CA SER A 15 5.74 -54.86 17.16
C SER A 15 5.61 -54.08 18.46
N HIS A 16 5.99 -52.79 18.48
CA HIS A 16 5.07 -51.68 18.75
C HIS A 16 5.72 -50.31 18.43
N GLN A 17 5.07 -49.61 17.49
CA GLN A 17 4.94 -48.16 17.36
C GLN A 17 6.18 -47.29 17.05
N ALA A 18 6.28 -46.87 15.79
CA ALA A 18 6.94 -45.62 15.43
C ALA A 18 6.09 -44.43 15.93
N PRO A 19 6.66 -43.40 16.58
CA PRO A 19 5.95 -42.16 16.76
C PRO A 19 5.93 -41.42 15.43
N ASP A 20 4.71 -41.27 14.92
CA ASP A 20 4.32 -40.37 13.84
C ASP A 20 4.72 -38.94 14.25
N GLN A 21 5.89 -38.48 13.77
CA GLN A 21 6.35 -37.13 13.99
C GLN A 21 5.60 -36.21 13.02
N HIS A 22 4.38 -35.83 13.43
CA HIS A 22 3.71 -34.64 12.91
C HIS A 22 4.67 -33.45 13.06
N LEU A 23 5.35 -33.09 11.97
CA LEU A 23 6.07 -31.85 11.81
C LEU A 23 5.02 -30.74 11.78
N GLN A 24 4.66 -30.25 12.97
CA GLN A 24 3.85 -29.06 13.12
C GLN A 24 4.69 -27.91 12.56
N ASP A 25 4.28 -27.41 11.40
CA ASP A 25 4.79 -26.18 10.81
C ASP A 25 4.38 -25.04 11.75
N GLU A 26 5.23 -24.78 12.74
CA GLU A 26 5.07 -23.73 13.73
C GLU A 26 5.06 -22.39 12.97
N THR A 27 3.87 -21.87 12.74
CA THR A 27 3.68 -20.54 12.18
C THR A 27 4.29 -19.52 13.13
N ILE A 28 5.51 -19.09 12.82
CA ILE A 28 6.20 -18.03 13.56
C ILE A 28 5.33 -16.77 13.48
N SER A 29 4.66 -16.45 14.58
CA SER A 29 3.89 -15.22 14.71
C SER A 29 4.83 -14.02 14.56
N LEU A 30 4.54 -13.13 13.61
CA LEU A 30 5.30 -11.91 13.41
C LEU A 30 4.96 -10.92 14.53
N VAL A 31 5.67 -11.03 15.65
CA VAL A 31 5.56 -10.10 16.78
C VAL A 31 6.53 -8.94 16.58
N ALA A 32 6.00 -7.74 16.33
CA ALA A 32 6.81 -6.52 16.32
C ALA A 32 7.10 -6.07 17.76
N ARG A 33 8.36 -6.11 18.20
CA ARG A 33 8.79 -5.54 19.49
C ARG A 33 9.14 -4.07 19.30
N PHE A 34 8.33 -3.18 19.86
CA PHE A 34 8.68 -1.77 19.94
C PHE A 34 9.75 -1.56 21.02
N GLY A 35 10.82 -0.84 20.69
CA GLY A 35 11.91 -0.53 21.63
C GLY A 35 12.94 -1.66 21.85
N GLY A 36 12.90 -2.74 21.07
CA GLY A 36 13.87 -3.85 21.17
C GLY A 36 15.25 -3.57 20.55
N ILE A 37 15.42 -2.44 19.88
CA ILE A 37 16.69 -2.03 19.26
C ILE A 37 17.21 -0.83 20.08
N PRO A 38 18.26 -1.02 20.91
CA PRO A 38 18.90 0.08 21.61
C PRO A 38 19.43 1.11 20.60
N LEU A 39 18.85 2.30 20.57
CA LEU A 39 19.33 3.38 19.72
C LEU A 39 20.60 3.98 20.35
N GLN A 40 21.77 3.51 19.91
CA GLN A 40 23.05 4.09 20.32
C GLN A 40 23.49 5.18 19.35
N ARG A 41 23.82 6.36 19.87
CA ARG A 41 24.27 7.50 19.05
C ARG A 41 25.71 7.26 18.58
N GLN A 42 25.88 7.04 17.28
CA GLN A 42 27.19 7.00 16.63
C GLN A 42 27.57 8.41 16.14
N ARG A 43 28.40 9.13 16.91
CA ARG A 43 28.80 10.52 16.58
C ARG A 43 29.60 10.65 15.28
N MET A 44 30.31 9.59 14.89
CA MET A 44 31.17 9.57 13.69
C MET A 44 30.61 8.66 12.59
N ALA A 45 29.31 8.39 12.59
CA ALA A 45 28.69 7.63 11.51
C ALA A 45 28.85 8.37 10.19
N ALA A 46 29.50 7.73 9.22
CA ALA A 46 29.55 8.23 7.86
C ALA A 46 28.12 8.20 7.28
N ILE A 47 27.56 9.37 6.99
CA ILE A 47 26.27 9.48 6.30
C ILE A 47 26.53 9.12 4.84
N ILE A 48 26.21 7.89 4.47
CA ILE A 48 26.25 7.45 3.07
C ILE A 48 24.91 7.82 2.45
N ASP A 49 24.90 8.88 1.63
CA ASP A 49 23.73 9.24 0.84
C ASP A 49 23.56 8.22 -0.29
N ARG A 50 22.77 7.17 -0.01
CA ARG A 50 22.48 6.14 -1.01
C ARG A 50 21.44 6.70 -1.97
N GLN A 51 21.79 6.75 -3.25
CA GLN A 51 20.80 7.01 -4.30
C GLN A 51 19.63 6.03 -4.13
N PRO A 52 18.40 6.51 -3.87
CA PRO A 52 17.27 5.62 -3.71
C PRO A 52 17.02 4.88 -5.03
N VAL A 53 16.74 3.57 -4.93
CA VAL A 53 16.27 2.80 -6.09
C VAL A 53 14.97 3.44 -6.56
N ARG A 54 14.97 3.97 -7.79
CA ARG A 54 13.76 4.51 -8.40
C ARG A 54 12.84 3.34 -8.72
N VAL A 55 11.83 3.14 -7.87
CA VAL A 55 10.74 2.22 -8.19
C VAL A 55 9.87 2.87 -9.25
N ASP A 56 9.88 2.31 -10.46
CA ASP A 56 8.98 2.74 -11.52
C ASP A 56 7.56 2.33 -11.18
N TYR A 57 6.78 3.28 -10.64
CA TYR A 57 5.34 3.11 -10.52
C TYR A 57 4.72 3.23 -11.93
N PRO A 58 4.15 2.16 -12.50
CA PRO A 58 3.69 2.13 -13.90
C PRO A 58 2.54 3.11 -14.20
N ARG A 59 1.98 3.78 -13.18
CA ARG A 59 0.88 4.75 -13.32
C ARG A 59 1.20 6.06 -12.58
N LYS A 60 2.06 6.89 -13.17
CA LYS A 60 2.21 8.31 -12.79
C LYS A 60 0.99 9.12 -13.26
N GLU A 61 -0.15 8.83 -12.66
CA GLU A 61 -1.47 9.34 -13.06
C GLU A 61 -1.56 10.87 -13.02
N LEU A 62 -0.96 11.51 -12.01
CA LEU A 62 -0.96 12.97 -11.90
C LEU A 62 -0.18 13.63 -13.04
N ILE A 63 1.00 13.12 -13.38
CA ILE A 63 1.82 13.67 -14.47
C ILE A 63 1.05 13.57 -15.78
N LYS A 64 0.44 12.41 -16.08
CA LYS A 64 -0.36 12.23 -17.29
C LYS A 64 -1.54 13.22 -17.37
N ARG A 65 -2.21 13.49 -16.24
CA ARG A 65 -3.33 14.45 -16.19
C ARG A 65 -2.87 15.89 -16.36
N LEU A 66 -1.75 16.26 -15.75
CA LEU A 66 -1.15 17.58 -15.92
C LEU A 66 -0.72 17.81 -17.37
N LEU A 67 -0.10 16.81 -18.00
CA LEU A 67 0.30 16.88 -19.41
C LEU A 67 -0.89 16.90 -20.38
N ALA A 68 -2.08 16.46 -19.95
CA ALA A 68 -3.29 16.61 -20.74
C ALA A 68 -3.82 18.06 -20.74
N ASP A 69 -3.31 18.91 -19.85
CA ASP A 69 -3.59 20.34 -19.78
C ASP A 69 -5.09 20.70 -19.86
N THR A 70 -5.93 19.88 -19.22
CA THR A 70 -7.38 19.97 -19.30
C THR A 70 -8.00 19.96 -17.90
N CYS A 71 -8.90 20.91 -17.64
CA CYS A 71 -9.66 20.98 -16.40
C CYS A 71 -10.61 19.79 -16.28
N GLU A 72 -10.52 19.04 -15.18
CA GLU A 72 -11.36 17.85 -14.93
C GLU A 72 -12.81 18.17 -14.56
N LEU A 73 -13.15 19.46 -14.39
CA LEU A 73 -14.51 19.91 -14.05
C LEU A 73 -15.22 20.54 -15.24
N CYS A 74 -14.57 21.48 -15.95
CA CYS A 74 -15.17 22.26 -17.02
C CYS A 74 -14.51 22.06 -18.39
N GLN A 75 -13.49 21.19 -18.49
CA GLN A 75 -12.79 20.83 -19.73
C GLN A 75 -12.03 21.95 -20.45
N ARG A 76 -11.98 23.16 -19.88
CA ARG A 76 -11.11 24.22 -20.40
C ARG A 76 -9.63 23.89 -20.19
N THR A 77 -8.78 24.44 -21.03
CA THR A 77 -7.33 24.22 -21.05
C THR A 77 -6.54 25.46 -20.62
N ASP A 78 -7.22 26.44 -20.01
CA ASP A 78 -6.64 27.71 -19.57
C ASP A 78 -6.12 27.62 -18.13
N ASN A 79 -4.90 28.11 -17.91
CA ASN A 79 -4.28 28.31 -16.59
C ASN A 79 -4.50 27.14 -15.61
N ILE A 80 -4.04 25.94 -15.99
CA ILE A 80 -4.26 24.71 -15.23
C ILE A 80 -3.45 24.68 -13.93
N GLN A 81 -4.12 24.32 -12.84
CA GLN A 81 -3.61 24.22 -11.47
C GLN A 81 -4.02 22.89 -10.83
N VAL A 82 -3.30 22.48 -9.78
CA VAL A 82 -3.63 21.27 -9.01
C VAL A 82 -4.22 21.66 -7.67
N HIS A 83 -5.50 21.37 -7.48
CA HIS A 83 -6.14 21.41 -6.18
C HIS A 83 -5.77 20.17 -5.36
N HIS A 84 -5.30 20.34 -4.12
CA HIS A 84 -4.95 19.25 -3.22
C HIS A 84 -5.75 19.29 -1.91
N VAL A 85 -6.26 18.14 -1.46
CA VAL A 85 -6.96 18.00 -0.17
C VAL A 85 -6.16 17.18 0.84
N ARG A 86 -6.28 17.52 2.12
CA ARG A 86 -5.56 16.84 3.22
C ARG A 86 -5.92 15.36 3.32
N LYS A 87 -7.22 15.03 3.37
CA LYS A 87 -7.73 13.65 3.51
C LYS A 87 -8.95 13.42 2.62
N LEU A 88 -9.07 12.21 2.06
CA LEU A 88 -10.24 11.82 1.25
C LEU A 88 -11.49 11.60 2.11
N ALA A 89 -11.31 11.21 3.37
CA ALA A 89 -12.42 11.03 4.31
C ALA A 89 -13.22 12.33 4.53
N ASP A 90 -12.55 13.49 4.42
CA ASP A 90 -13.18 14.79 4.61
C ASP A 90 -14.20 15.12 3.50
N LEU A 91 -14.11 14.42 2.35
CA LEU A 91 -15.03 14.51 1.21
C LEU A 91 -16.30 13.66 1.39
N ALA A 92 -16.29 12.70 2.31
CA ALA A 92 -17.37 11.72 2.51
C ALA A 92 -18.35 12.17 3.60
N ARG A 93 -18.87 13.41 3.52
CA ARG A 93 -19.90 13.89 4.46
C ARG A 93 -21.28 13.36 4.03
N PRO A 94 -21.95 12.52 4.85
CA PRO A 94 -23.31 12.07 4.57
C PRO A 94 -24.30 13.23 4.74
N GLY A 95 -25.28 13.37 3.83
CA GLY A 95 -26.45 14.24 4.04
C GLY A 95 -26.43 15.63 3.38
N GLN A 96 -25.40 16.00 2.61
CA GLN A 96 -25.40 17.25 1.84
C GLN A 96 -25.21 17.01 0.35
N HIS A 97 -25.82 17.87 -0.47
CA HIS A 97 -25.51 18.00 -1.90
C HIS A 97 -24.01 18.28 -2.06
N GLN A 98 -23.24 17.23 -2.35
CA GLN A 98 -21.79 17.39 -2.53
C GLN A 98 -21.52 18.20 -3.81
N PRO A 99 -20.71 19.26 -3.74
CA PRO A 99 -20.28 20.00 -4.90
C PRO A 99 -19.53 19.07 -5.85
N VAL A 100 -19.56 19.41 -7.14
CA VAL A 100 -19.05 18.56 -8.23
C VAL A 100 -17.60 18.14 -8.00
N TRP A 101 -16.76 19.04 -7.49
CA TRP A 101 -15.36 18.76 -7.20
C TRP A 101 -15.16 17.68 -6.12
N MET A 102 -15.97 17.67 -5.05
CA MET A 102 -15.90 16.65 -4.01
C MET A 102 -16.27 15.28 -4.56
N ARG A 103 -17.33 15.21 -5.37
CA ARG A 103 -17.76 13.99 -6.06
C ARG A 103 -16.69 13.46 -7.00
N ALA A 104 -16.05 14.35 -7.78
CA ALA A 104 -14.98 13.98 -8.70
C ALA A 104 -13.78 13.36 -7.94
N MET A 105 -13.32 14.01 -6.86
CA MET A 105 -12.21 13.51 -6.04
C MET A 105 -12.56 12.21 -5.30
N ALA A 106 -13.78 12.08 -4.78
CA ALA A 106 -14.27 10.88 -4.12
C ALA A 106 -14.32 9.68 -5.08
N LYS A 107 -14.88 9.86 -6.29
CA LYS A 107 -14.93 8.81 -7.33
C LYS A 107 -13.53 8.37 -7.75
N ARG A 108 -12.62 9.34 -7.93
CA ARG A 108 -11.23 9.09 -8.38
C ARG A 108 -10.37 8.49 -7.28
N ARG A 109 -10.77 8.66 -6.00
CA ARG A 109 -9.99 8.30 -4.80
C ARG A 109 -8.57 8.87 -4.82
N ARG A 110 -8.42 10.10 -5.32
CA ARG A 110 -7.15 10.83 -5.39
C ARG A 110 -7.26 12.16 -4.66
N LYS A 111 -6.21 12.52 -3.91
CA LYS A 111 -6.12 13.78 -3.18
C LYS A 111 -5.87 14.99 -4.08
N SER A 112 -5.69 14.79 -5.37
CA SER A 112 -5.39 15.83 -6.36
C SER A 112 -6.47 15.90 -7.44
N LEU A 113 -6.86 17.12 -7.79
CA LEU A 113 -7.77 17.45 -8.90
C LEU A 113 -7.10 18.51 -9.80
N VAL A 114 -7.03 18.26 -11.11
CA VAL A 114 -6.48 19.22 -12.08
C VAL A 114 -7.61 20.11 -12.58
N VAL A 115 -7.48 21.42 -12.40
CA VAL A 115 -8.54 22.42 -12.65
C VAL A 115 -7.97 23.72 -13.21
N CYS A 116 -8.75 24.47 -13.98
CA CYS A 116 -8.40 25.86 -14.32
C CYS A 116 -8.45 26.76 -13.08
N ASP A 117 -7.84 27.93 -13.18
CA ASP A 117 -7.80 28.97 -12.15
C ASP A 117 -9.19 29.36 -11.62
N ALA A 118 -10.19 29.51 -12.49
CA ALA A 118 -11.56 29.82 -12.10
C ALA A 118 -12.15 28.70 -11.25
N CYS A 119 -12.04 27.44 -11.68
CA CYS A 119 -12.51 26.30 -10.90
C CYS A 119 -11.73 26.16 -9.58
N HIS A 120 -10.43 26.46 -9.57
CA HIS A 120 -9.62 26.46 -8.36
C HIS A 120 -10.14 27.49 -7.34
N ALA A 121 -10.46 28.72 -7.79
CA ALA A 121 -11.04 29.76 -6.96
C ALA A 121 -12.41 29.36 -6.38
N HIS A 122 -13.30 28.77 -7.19
CA HIS A 122 -14.61 28.28 -6.73
C HIS A 122 -14.49 27.22 -5.63
N ILE A 123 -13.51 26.32 -5.75
CA ILE A 123 -13.25 25.29 -4.74
C ILE A 123 -12.85 25.93 -3.41
N HIS A 124 -11.94 26.91 -3.43
CA HIS A 124 -11.53 27.65 -2.22
C HIS A 124 -12.65 28.48 -1.60
N ALA A 125 -13.53 29.05 -2.44
CA ALA A 125 -14.70 29.79 -1.98
C ALA A 125 -15.81 28.88 -1.39
N GLY A 126 -15.66 27.55 -1.43
CA GLY A 126 -16.68 26.61 -0.97
C GLY A 126 -17.91 26.54 -1.86
N GLN A 127 -17.84 27.09 -3.08
CA GLN A 127 -18.96 27.14 -4.01
C GLN A 127 -18.96 25.91 -4.90
N SER A 128 -20.14 25.31 -5.13
CA SER A 128 -20.29 24.34 -6.21
C SER A 128 -20.16 25.08 -7.54
N ALA A 129 -19.06 24.88 -8.26
CA ALA A 129 -18.96 25.33 -9.63
C ALA A 129 -20.17 24.76 -10.41
N ALA A 130 -21.11 25.63 -10.78
CA ALA A 130 -22.15 25.28 -11.72
C ALA A 130 -21.48 25.00 -13.08
N PRO A 131 -21.97 24.03 -13.87
CA PRO A 131 -21.46 23.88 -15.22
C PRO A 131 -21.82 25.15 -15.97
N LEU A 132 -20.81 25.90 -16.42
CA LEU A 132 -21.00 26.96 -17.40
C LEU A 132 -21.31 26.27 -18.72
N THR A 133 -22.60 26.04 -18.96
CA THR A 133 -23.12 25.70 -20.29
C THR A 133 -22.99 26.96 -21.15
N GLN A 134 -22.18 26.89 -22.19
CA GLN A 134 -22.38 27.68 -23.41
C GLN A 134 -21.80 26.92 -24.59
#